data_AF-A0A9E1TMN9-F1
#
_entry.id   AF-A0A9E1TMN9-F1
#
_cell.length_a   1.000
_cell.length_b   1.000
_cell.length_c   1.000
_cell.angle_alpha   90.00
_cell.angle_beta   90.00
_cell.angle_gamma   90.00
#
_symmetry.space_group_name_H-M   'P 1'
#
loop_
_entity.id
_entity.type
_entity.pdbx_description
1 polymer ?
#
loop_
_entity_poly.entity_id
_entity_poly.type
_entity_poly.pdbx_seq_one_letter_code
_entity_poly.pdbx_strand_id
1 'polypeptide(L)'
;GEARYQALVDYAAAHDLDLSESVAYAHSASDLPMLEAVGFPVAVNPETRLAGIARKRGWLVEDFQKSPGMHRSPLPLAPMRTVGTTR
;
A
#
# COMPACT_ATOMS: atom_id res chain seq x y z
N GLY A 1 4.24 4.89 7.27
CA GLY A 1 3.26 5.98 7.11
C GLY A 1 3.87 7.30 7.38
N GLU A 2 4.03 7.63 8.65
CA GLU A 2 4.38 8.99 9.08
C GLU A 2 5.58 9.59 8.35
N ALA A 3 6.69 8.83 8.22
CA ALA A 3 7.87 9.30 7.49
C ALA A 3 7.60 9.57 6.00
N ARG A 4 6.73 8.79 5.33
CA ARG A 4 6.36 9.02 3.93
C ARG A 4 5.40 10.20 3.79
N TYR A 5 4.47 10.36 4.73
CA TYR A 5 3.60 11.52 4.80
C TYR A 5 4.43 12.80 5.00
N GLN A 6 5.35 12.82 5.96
CA GLN A 6 6.20 13.98 6.20
C GLN A 6 7.05 14.32 4.97
N ALA A 7 7.69 13.32 4.35
CA ALA A 7 8.45 13.54 3.12
C ALA A 7 7.58 14.08 1.96
N LEU A 8 6.33 13.63 1.84
CA LEU A 8 5.38 14.14 0.85
C LEU A 8 5.05 15.62 1.09
N VAL A 9 4.74 15.98 2.35
CA VAL A 9 4.39 17.36 2.73
C VAL A 9 5.58 18.29 2.53
N ASP A 10 6.78 17.89 2.96
CA ASP A 10 7.99 18.68 2.81
C ASP A 10 8.32 18.92 1.33
N TYR A 11 8.15 17.88 0.50
CA TYR A 11 8.35 17.97 -0.95
C TYR A 11 7.33 18.90 -1.61
N ALA A 12 6.05 18.76 -1.26
CA ALA A 12 5.00 19.62 -1.81
C ALA A 12 5.23 21.09 -1.46
N ALA A 13 5.61 21.38 -0.20
CA ALA A 13 5.93 22.73 0.25
C ALA A 13 7.17 23.31 -0.47
N ALA A 14 8.20 22.49 -0.71
CA ALA A 14 9.41 22.93 -1.41
C ALA A 14 9.19 23.23 -2.90
N HIS A 15 8.15 22.66 -3.50
CA HIS A 15 7.86 22.73 -4.92
C HIS A 15 6.55 23.48 -5.26
N ASP A 16 5.90 24.10 -4.28
CA ASP A 16 4.62 24.80 -4.43
C ASP A 16 3.54 23.92 -5.09
N LEU A 17 3.46 22.67 -4.66
CA LEU A 17 2.50 21.69 -5.15
C LEU A 17 1.28 21.61 -4.24
N ASP A 18 0.09 21.62 -4.84
CA ASP A 18 -1.14 21.34 -4.10
C ASP A 18 -1.40 19.83 -4.01
N LEU A 19 -1.36 19.30 -2.79
CA LEU A 19 -1.68 17.89 -2.52
C LEU A 19 -3.16 17.58 -2.81
N SER A 20 -4.05 18.58 -2.75
CA SER A 20 -5.47 18.43 -3.10
C SER A 20 -5.68 18.12 -4.58
N GLU A 21 -4.73 18.51 -5.44
CA GLU A 21 -4.73 18.20 -6.87
C GLU A 21 -3.88 16.96 -7.20
N SER A 22 -3.34 16.28 -6.19
CA SER A 22 -2.40 15.17 -6.35
C SER A 22 -3.06 13.79 -6.23
N VAL A 23 -2.42 12.79 -6.85
CA VAL A 23 -2.83 11.37 -6.81
C VAL A 23 -1.77 10.56 -6.07
N ALA A 24 -2.18 9.68 -5.15
CA ALA A 24 -1.27 8.77 -4.46
C ALA A 24 -1.74 7.32 -4.57
N TYR A 25 -0.79 6.41 -4.82
CA TYR A 25 -1.03 4.97 -4.95
C TYR A 25 -0.33 4.21 -3.82
N ALA A 26 -1.05 3.35 -3.11
CA ALA A 26 -0.45 2.46 -2.11
C ALA A 26 -1.25 1.17 -1.91
N HIS A 27 -0.58 0.14 -1.37
CA HIS A 27 -1.17 -1.18 -1.14
C HIS A 27 -1.29 -1.55 0.34
N SER A 28 -0.70 -0.78 1.27
CA SER A 28 -0.67 -1.09 2.70
C SER A 28 -1.33 0.01 3.53
N ALA A 29 -2.01 -0.36 4.62
CA ALA A 29 -2.58 0.60 5.57
C ALA A 29 -1.49 1.36 6.33
N SER A 30 -0.23 0.91 6.28
CA SER A 30 0.89 1.69 6.79
C SER A 30 1.06 3.02 6.05
N ASP A 31 0.53 3.18 4.83
CA ASP A 31 0.56 4.40 4.03
C ASP A 31 -0.67 5.29 4.19
N LEU A 32 -1.54 4.96 5.14
CA LEU A 32 -2.80 5.67 5.33
C LEU A 32 -2.65 7.20 5.50
N PRO A 33 -1.71 7.71 6.34
CA PRO A 33 -1.55 9.17 6.48
C PRO A 33 -1.20 9.87 5.16
N MET A 34 -0.42 9.22 4.30
CA MET A 34 -0.04 9.74 2.98
C MET A 34 -1.23 9.75 2.02
N LEU A 35 -2.03 8.67 2.00
CA LEU A 35 -3.25 8.59 1.19
C LEU A 35 -4.31 9.61 1.65
N GLU A 36 -4.39 9.88 2.95
CA GLU A 36 -5.31 10.87 3.51
C GLU A 36 -4.96 12.31 3.16
N ALA A 37 -3.69 12.57 2.83
CA ALA A 37 -3.19 13.92 2.56
C ALA A 37 -3.50 14.41 1.13
N VAL A 38 -3.75 13.50 0.19
CA VAL A 38 -3.96 13.84 -1.22
C VAL A 38 -5.45 13.90 -1.58
N GLY A 39 -5.79 14.63 -2.66
CA GLY A 39 -7.17 14.69 -3.15
C GLY A 39 -7.66 13.39 -3.79
N PHE A 40 -6.76 12.64 -4.44
CA PHE A 40 -7.12 11.44 -5.19
C PHE A 40 -6.35 10.19 -4.73
N PRO A 41 -6.73 9.59 -3.57
CA PRO A 41 -6.10 8.36 -3.11
C PRO A 41 -6.58 7.13 -3.89
N VAL A 42 -5.63 6.27 -4.25
CA VAL A 42 -5.87 5.01 -4.96
C VAL A 42 -5.23 3.84 -4.20
N ALA A 43 -6.05 2.87 -3.85
CA ALA A 43 -5.61 1.64 -3.20
C ALA A 43 -5.30 0.57 -4.27
N VAL A 44 -4.03 0.29 -4.51
CA VAL A 44 -3.59 -0.67 -5.55
C VAL A 44 -3.28 -2.01 -4.90
N ASN A 45 -3.89 -3.09 -5.38
CA ASN A 45 -3.71 -4.44 -4.83
C ASN A 45 -3.72 -4.46 -3.28
N PRO A 46 -4.71 -3.81 -2.63
CA PRO A 46 -4.59 -3.47 -1.22
C PRO A 46 -4.65 -4.68 -0.30
N GLU A 47 -3.87 -4.63 0.78
CA GLU A 47 -4.05 -5.54 1.91
C GLU A 47 -5.46 -5.41 2.51
N THR A 48 -5.94 -6.46 3.18
CA THR A 48 -7.31 -6.52 3.73
C THR A 48 -7.71 -5.27 4.52
N ARG A 49 -6.79 -4.74 5.34
CA ARG A 49 -7.06 -3.54 6.15
C ARG A 49 -7.26 -2.29 5.29
N LEU A 50 -6.37 -2.03 4.33
CA LEU A 50 -6.51 -0.90 3.42
C LEU A 50 -7.74 -1.06 2.52
N ALA A 51 -8.04 -2.28 2.06
CA ALA A 51 -9.22 -2.56 1.25
C ALA A 51 -10.53 -2.24 2.00
N GLY A 52 -10.60 -2.49 3.31
CA GLY A 52 -11.74 -2.10 4.14
C GLY A 52 -11.88 -0.58 4.26
N ILE A 53 -10.76 0.12 4.46
CA ILE A 53 -10.73 1.59 4.56
C ILE A 53 -11.13 2.24 3.24
N ALA A 54 -10.55 1.78 2.13
CA ALA A 54 -10.84 2.30 0.79
C ALA A 54 -12.33 2.18 0.46
N ARG A 55 -12.93 1.00 0.71
CA ARG A 55 -14.39 0.80 0.54
C ARG A 55 -15.22 1.74 1.41
N LYS A 56 -14.85 1.90 2.68
CA LYS A 56 -15.57 2.78 3.62
C LYS A 56 -15.52 4.25 3.19
N ARG A 57 -14.42 4.67 2.56
CA ARG A 57 -14.16 6.06 2.16
C ARG A 57 -14.48 6.35 0.69
N GLY A 58 -14.91 5.33 -0.07
CA GLY A 58 -15.18 5.47 -1.50
C GLY A 58 -13.92 5.72 -2.34
N TRP A 59 -12.75 5.30 -1.86
CA TRP A 59 -11.51 5.43 -2.62
C TRP A 59 -11.47 4.44 -3.79
N LEU A 60 -10.79 4.84 -4.86
CA LEU A 60 -10.55 3.97 -6.00
C LEU A 60 -9.71 2.77 -5.56
N VAL A 61 -10.11 1.57 -5.98
CA VAL A 61 -9.36 0.33 -5.76
C VAL A 61 -9.01 -0.25 -7.10
N GLU A 62 -7.72 -0.41 -7.36
CA GLU A 62 -7.20 -0.95 -8.61
C GLU A 62 -6.52 -2.30 -8.37
N ASP A 63 -6.80 -3.27 -9.25
CA ASP A 63 -6.14 -4.58 -9.24
C ASP A 63 -5.18 -4.68 -10.43
N PHE A 64 -3.90 -4.54 -10.16
CA PHE A 64 -2.86 -4.57 -11.18
C PHE A 64 -2.32 -5.98 -11.34
N GLN A 65 -2.46 -6.51 -12.55
CA GLN A 65 -1.89 -7.79 -12.93
C GLN A 65 -0.36 -7.72 -12.94
N LYS A 66 0.29 -8.84 -12.61
CA LYS A 66 1.75 -8.93 -12.66
C LYS A 66 2.22 -8.85 -14.11
N SER A 67 3.27 -8.07 -14.35
CA SER A 67 3.92 -8.01 -15.66
C SER A 67 4.41 -9.41 -16.09
N PRO A 68 4.27 -9.77 -17.38
CA PRO A 68 4.87 -10.98 -17.92
C PRO A 68 6.37 -11.04 -17.60
N GLY A 69 6.86 -12.19 -17.12
CA GLY A 69 8.27 -12.39 -16.75
C GLY A 69 8.64 -12.07 -15.30
N MET A 70 7.69 -11.65 -14.45
CA MET A 70 7.92 -11.51 -13.01
C MET A 70 8.10 -12.90 -12.36
N HIS A 71 9.35 -13.35 -12.22
CA HIS A 71 9.67 -14.63 -11.59
C HIS A 71 9.38 -14.57 -10.08
N ARG A 72 8.56 -15.51 -9.58
CA ARG A 72 8.45 -15.74 -8.14
C ARG A 72 9.71 -16.47 -7.70
N SER A 73 10.71 -15.73 -7.18
CA SER A 73 11.77 -16.40 -6.43
C SER A 73 11.11 -17.08 -5.24
N PRO A 74 11.18 -18.42 -5.10
CA PRO A 74 10.75 -19.05 -3.87
C PRO A 74 11.62 -18.44 -2.78
N LEU A 75 11.00 -17.73 -1.83
CA LEU A 75 11.70 -17.34 -0.62
C LEU A 75 12.22 -18.62 0.03
N PRO A 76 13.39 -18.61 0.69
CA PRO A 76 13.81 -19.70 1.54
C PRO A 76 12.88 -19.73 2.77
N LEU A 77 11.66 -20.24 2.58
CA LEU A 77 10.77 -20.59 3.67
C LEU A 77 11.45 -21.78 4.35
N ALA A 78 11.87 -21.59 5.60
CA ALA A 78 12.38 -22.68 6.42
C ALA A 78 11.40 -23.87 6.36
N PRO A 79 11.88 -25.12 6.28
CA PRO A 79 10.99 -26.28 6.22
C PRO A 79 10.04 -26.25 7.41
N MET A 80 8.73 -26.37 7.12
CA MET A 80 7.71 -26.48 8.16
C MET A 80 8.07 -27.66 9.06
N ARG A 81 8.39 -27.39 10.34
CA ARG A 81 8.59 -28.46 11.32
C ARG A 81 7.23 -29.13 11.53
N THR A 82 7.04 -30.29 10.95
CA THR A 82 5.89 -31.15 11.27
C THR A 82 6.02 -31.54 12.74
N VAL A 83 5.21 -30.93 13.61
CA VAL A 83 5.07 -31.40 15.00
C VAL A 83 4.33 -32.73 14.91
N GLY A 84 5.07 -33.83 15.09
CA GLY A 84 4.48 -35.16 15.21
C GLY A 84 3.55 -35.20 16.42
N THR A 85 2.27 -35.47 16.18
CA THR A 85 1.33 -35.88 17.22
C THR A 85 1.79 -37.23 17.77
N THR A 86 2.46 -37.21 18.92
CA THR A 86 2.66 -38.43 19.72
C THR A 86 1.29 -38.90 20.23
N ARG A 87 0.94 -40.15 19.91
CA ARG A 87 -0.19 -40.88 20.52
C ARG A 87 0.11 -41.24 21.97
#